data_AF-A0A7X8YZZ8-F1
#
_entry.id   AF-A0A7X8YZZ8-F1
#
_cell.length_a   1.000
_cell.length_b   1.000
_cell.length_c   1.000
_cell.angle_alpha   90.00
_cell.angle_beta   90.00
_cell.angle_gamma   90.00
#
_symmetry.space_group_name_H-M   'P 1'
#
loop_
_entity.id
_entity.type
_entity.pdbx_description
1 polymer ?
#
loop_
_entity_poly.entity_id
_entity_poly.type
_entity_poly.pdbx_seq_one_letter_code
_entity_poly.pdbx_strand_id
1 'polypeptide(L)'
;MPQRAMVSTHRGHHWIIENNHIRWANACGLDVGNQDWKAPRPSPPFGRHIIRNNTISDCGVCGICGCCSVDDTLVEGNLIERIGGLDVEGMCETAGLKIHGAKRVLIRNNVFRHHTAAGSVWLDYLNENCRITGNLFHSISTSLGAVYLEACRQANLVDHNLFLNIEGFAVSMNDRQPGRQVGGSPIEPQGHRVLNNVFADCRQPIFLAKSEGSASDGNLFDAGQGNAVFGIQYPEPNTTPHYAEWQKTLGLDAHSSAVLMEASFDPATMMLRFTCHAIQATSLAVPEFGEATDATVCPGPFDRAECRRLGEGQTVTLSWPAPTAAR
;
A
#
# COMPACT_ATOMS: atom_id res chain seq x y z
N MET A 1 -13.39 12.24 -10.97
CA MET A 1 -14.85 11.99 -10.76
C MET A 1 -15.35 12.73 -9.51
N PRO A 2 -16.64 13.11 -9.37
CA PRO A 2 -17.18 13.53 -8.07
C PRO A 2 -17.15 12.35 -7.10
N GLN A 3 -16.53 12.53 -5.94
CA GLN A 3 -16.32 11.55 -4.89
C GLN A 3 -17.32 11.74 -3.73
N ARG A 4 -18.62 11.66 -4.02
CA ARG A 4 -19.61 11.44 -2.96
C ARG A 4 -19.84 9.94 -2.81
N ALA A 5 -19.76 9.46 -1.59
CA ALA A 5 -19.87 8.05 -1.27
C ALA A 5 -21.16 7.75 -0.49
N MET A 6 -21.38 6.49 -0.15
CA MET A 6 -22.49 6.09 0.72
C MET A 6 -22.46 6.85 2.06
N VAL A 7 -21.26 6.99 2.64
CA VAL A 7 -20.99 7.86 3.79
C VAL A 7 -19.98 8.91 3.36
N SER A 8 -20.26 10.17 3.64
CA SER A 8 -19.35 11.28 3.34
C SER A 8 -19.18 12.15 4.58
N THR A 9 -17.94 12.51 4.91
CA THR A 9 -17.65 13.52 5.94
C THR A 9 -18.10 14.93 5.55
N HIS A 10 -18.56 15.09 4.31
CA HIS A 10 -19.04 16.34 3.71
C HIS A 10 -18.03 17.48 3.88
N ARG A 11 -16.75 17.17 3.60
CA ARG A 11 -15.64 18.12 3.65
C ARG A 11 -15.33 18.63 5.08
N GLY A 12 -15.86 17.94 6.10
CA GLY A 12 -15.57 18.20 7.50
C GLY A 12 -14.18 17.71 7.90
N HIS A 13 -13.86 17.83 9.18
CA HIS A 13 -12.55 17.48 9.74
C HIS A 13 -12.69 16.77 11.08
N HIS A 14 -11.67 16.05 11.52
CA HIS A 14 -11.62 15.39 12.84
C HIS A 14 -12.75 14.37 13.10
N TRP A 15 -13.26 13.75 12.03
CA TRP A 15 -14.18 12.62 12.18
C TRP A 15 -13.46 11.39 12.73
N ILE A 16 -14.12 10.70 13.65
CA ILE A 16 -13.76 9.33 14.04
C ILE A 16 -14.83 8.42 13.43
N ILE A 17 -14.40 7.55 12.53
CA ILE A 17 -15.25 6.57 11.86
C ILE A 17 -14.71 5.21 12.29
N GLU A 18 -15.41 4.57 13.22
CA GLU A 18 -14.92 3.34 13.84
C GLU A 18 -15.99 2.28 14.07
N ASN A 19 -15.58 1.01 13.96
CA ASN A 19 -16.41 -0.16 14.25
C ASN A 19 -17.69 -0.24 13.39
N ASN A 20 -17.63 0.21 12.13
CA ASN A 20 -18.75 0.18 11.20
C ASN A 20 -18.62 -0.93 10.16
N HIS A 21 -19.77 -1.33 9.57
CA HIS A 21 -19.83 -2.10 8.35
C HIS A 21 -20.41 -1.22 7.22
N ILE A 22 -19.58 -0.83 6.26
CA ILE A 22 -19.98 -0.05 5.09
C ILE A 22 -19.91 -0.98 3.88
N ARG A 23 -21.07 -1.32 3.30
CA ARG A 23 -21.12 -2.35 2.25
C ARG A 23 -22.18 -2.12 1.19
N TRP A 24 -21.95 -2.70 0.01
CA TRP A 24 -22.85 -2.62 -1.15
C TRP A 24 -23.09 -1.20 -1.66
N ALA A 25 -22.04 -0.38 -1.64
CA ALA A 25 -22.07 0.90 -2.34
C ALA A 25 -21.97 0.64 -3.84
N ASN A 26 -22.91 1.18 -4.62
CA ASN A 26 -22.85 1.08 -6.09
C ASN A 26 -21.52 1.62 -6.65
N ALA A 27 -20.97 2.69 -6.06
CA ALA A 27 -19.69 3.26 -6.44
C ALA A 27 -18.69 3.30 -5.27
N CYS A 28 -18.74 4.34 -4.44
CA CYS A 28 -17.78 4.53 -3.35
C CYS A 28 -18.43 4.28 -1.97
N GLY A 29 -17.72 3.59 -1.08
CA GLY A 29 -18.18 3.30 0.28
C GLY A 29 -18.11 4.51 1.21
N LEU A 30 -16.91 5.04 1.43
CA LEU A 30 -16.64 6.16 2.33
C LEU A 30 -15.88 7.28 1.58
N ASP A 31 -16.31 8.52 1.77
CA ASP A 31 -15.59 9.72 1.31
C ASP A 31 -15.15 10.57 2.50
N VAL A 32 -13.86 10.93 2.49
CA VAL A 32 -13.22 11.75 3.53
C VAL A 32 -12.55 13.02 2.99
N GLY A 33 -12.80 13.37 1.73
CA GLY A 33 -12.12 14.49 1.07
C GLY A 33 -13.03 15.66 0.74
N ASN A 34 -12.64 16.39 -0.31
CA ASN A 34 -13.36 17.56 -0.78
C ASN A 34 -14.57 17.25 -1.68
N GLN A 35 -14.91 15.98 -1.87
CA GLN A 35 -15.99 15.45 -2.73
C GLN A 35 -15.89 15.73 -4.24
N ASP A 36 -15.13 16.72 -4.70
CA ASP A 36 -14.95 17.01 -6.11
C ASP A 36 -13.64 17.77 -6.32
N TRP A 37 -12.96 17.50 -7.44
CA TRP A 37 -11.74 18.20 -7.84
C TRP A 37 -11.97 19.71 -8.06
N LYS A 38 -13.18 20.09 -8.46
CA LYS A 38 -13.58 21.48 -8.72
C LYS A 38 -14.13 22.18 -7.49
N ALA A 39 -14.39 21.46 -6.40
CA ALA A 39 -14.87 22.09 -5.18
C ALA A 39 -13.76 23.01 -4.63
N PRO A 40 -14.10 24.22 -4.13
CA PRO A 40 -13.12 25.05 -3.46
C PRO A 40 -12.55 24.29 -2.26
N ARG A 41 -11.28 24.51 -1.92
CA ARG A 41 -10.72 23.91 -0.71
C ARG A 41 -11.45 24.50 0.52
N PRO A 42 -11.87 23.68 1.51
CA PRO A 42 -12.45 24.21 2.74
C PRO A 42 -11.40 25.03 3.50
N SER A 43 -11.87 25.98 4.31
CA SER A 43 -11.00 26.68 5.26
C SER A 43 -10.40 25.66 6.24
N PRO A 44 -9.10 25.73 6.55
CA PRO A 44 -8.52 24.90 7.59
C PRO A 44 -9.26 25.06 8.94
N PRO A 45 -9.33 24.02 9.78
CA PRO A 45 -8.71 22.71 9.57
C PRO A 45 -9.53 21.82 8.60
N PHE A 46 -8.85 20.84 8.00
CA PHE A 46 -9.44 19.77 7.18
C PHE A 46 -8.69 18.46 7.46
N GLY A 47 -9.22 17.32 7.02
CA GLY A 47 -8.61 16.02 7.29
C GLY A 47 -8.63 15.67 8.78
N ARG A 48 -7.51 15.14 9.29
CA ARG A 48 -7.34 14.71 10.69
C ARG A 48 -8.36 13.65 11.11
N HIS A 49 -8.80 12.86 10.14
CA HIS A 49 -9.76 11.79 10.42
C HIS A 49 -9.06 10.61 11.07
N ILE A 50 -9.82 9.85 11.85
CA ILE A 50 -9.42 8.52 12.32
C ILE A 50 -10.43 7.54 11.73
N ILE A 51 -9.98 6.70 10.80
CA ILE A 51 -10.77 5.66 10.18
C ILE A 51 -10.22 4.34 10.69
N ARG A 52 -10.91 3.70 11.65
CA ARG A 52 -10.38 2.50 12.30
C ARG A 52 -11.35 1.37 12.54
N ASN A 53 -10.87 0.14 12.49
CA ASN A 53 -11.65 -1.05 12.85
C ASN A 53 -12.97 -1.18 12.08
N ASN A 54 -13.06 -0.64 10.86
CA ASN A 54 -14.25 -0.78 10.02
C ASN A 54 -14.11 -1.99 9.09
N THR A 55 -15.24 -2.55 8.69
CA THR A 55 -15.35 -3.41 7.51
C THR A 55 -15.91 -2.59 6.36
N ILE A 56 -15.15 -2.44 5.28
CA ILE A 56 -15.59 -1.78 4.05
C ILE A 56 -15.53 -2.80 2.93
N SER A 57 -16.69 -3.13 2.36
CA SER A 57 -16.75 -4.26 1.43
C SER A 57 -17.80 -4.14 0.34
N ASP A 58 -17.60 -4.86 -0.75
CA ASP A 58 -18.60 -4.97 -1.83
C ASP A 58 -18.94 -3.59 -2.44
N CYS A 59 -17.92 -2.75 -2.67
CA CYS A 59 -18.06 -1.44 -3.30
C CYS A 59 -17.62 -1.49 -4.76
N GLY A 60 -18.42 -0.89 -5.64
CA GLY A 60 -18.22 -0.99 -7.10
C GLY A 60 -16.95 -0.32 -7.64
N VAL A 61 -16.56 0.82 -7.07
CA VAL A 61 -15.40 1.63 -7.51
C VAL A 61 -14.35 1.73 -6.41
N CYS A 62 -14.70 2.30 -5.26
CA CYS A 62 -13.73 2.57 -4.21
C CYS A 62 -14.26 2.22 -2.82
N GLY A 63 -13.41 1.69 -1.94
CA GLY A 63 -13.75 1.49 -0.54
C GLY A 63 -13.78 2.83 0.20
N ILE A 64 -12.61 3.48 0.27
CA ILE A 64 -12.40 4.80 0.87
C ILE A 64 -11.84 5.75 -0.19
N CYS A 65 -12.56 6.80 -0.55
CA CYS A 65 -12.07 7.85 -1.44
C CYS A 65 -11.80 9.17 -0.70
N GLY A 66 -10.90 9.97 -1.25
CA GLY A 66 -10.65 11.32 -0.76
C GLY A 66 -9.97 12.20 -1.80
N CYS A 67 -10.62 13.30 -2.17
CA CYS A 67 -10.08 14.28 -3.12
C CYS A 67 -9.55 15.49 -2.35
N CYS A 68 -8.25 15.54 -2.08
CA CYS A 68 -7.59 16.61 -1.32
C CYS A 68 -8.16 16.79 0.11
N SER A 69 -7.51 17.63 0.91
CA SER A 69 -8.00 18.04 2.23
C SER A 69 -8.17 16.87 3.22
N VAL A 70 -7.37 15.82 3.04
CA VAL A 70 -7.32 14.60 3.87
C VAL A 70 -6.11 14.56 4.79
N ASP A 71 -5.36 15.66 4.87
CA ASP A 71 -4.10 15.76 5.61
C ASP A 71 -4.20 15.23 7.03
N ASP A 72 -3.11 14.63 7.54
CA ASP A 72 -2.99 14.17 8.92
C ASP A 72 -4.03 13.08 9.32
N THR A 73 -4.60 12.37 8.33
CA THR A 73 -5.56 11.28 8.55
C THR A 73 -4.86 9.97 8.90
N LEU A 74 -5.44 9.24 9.86
CA LEU A 74 -5.05 7.89 10.25
C LEU A 74 -6.07 6.88 9.71
N VAL A 75 -5.59 5.88 8.98
CA VAL A 75 -6.38 4.73 8.50
C VAL A 75 -5.77 3.47 9.08
N GLU A 76 -6.42 2.87 10.09
CA GLU A 76 -5.84 1.73 10.81
C GLU A 76 -6.78 0.59 11.17
N GLY A 77 -6.29 -0.65 11.13
CA GLY A 77 -7.06 -1.80 11.63
C GLY A 77 -8.35 -2.10 10.85
N ASN A 78 -8.52 -1.55 9.63
CA ASN A 78 -9.71 -1.80 8.83
C ASN A 78 -9.56 -3.09 8.01
N LEU A 79 -10.68 -3.77 7.76
CA LEU A 79 -10.82 -4.76 6.70
C LEU A 79 -11.47 -4.09 5.48
N ILE A 80 -10.74 -4.05 4.37
CA ILE A 80 -11.20 -3.50 3.10
C ILE A 80 -11.17 -4.63 2.08
N GLU A 81 -12.33 -5.10 1.61
CA GLU A 81 -12.39 -6.29 0.77
C GLU A 81 -13.44 -6.25 -0.33
N ARG A 82 -13.26 -7.02 -1.42
CA ARG A 82 -14.22 -7.09 -2.53
C ARG A 82 -14.55 -5.70 -3.09
N ILE A 83 -13.49 -4.97 -3.44
CA ILE A 83 -13.57 -3.65 -4.07
C ILE A 83 -13.27 -3.79 -5.56
N GLY A 84 -13.94 -2.98 -6.39
CA GLY A 84 -13.80 -3.02 -7.84
C GLY A 84 -14.82 -3.90 -8.56
N GLY A 85 -15.92 -4.28 -7.89
CA GLY A 85 -16.92 -5.22 -8.43
C GLY A 85 -17.62 -4.78 -9.72
N LEU A 86 -17.43 -3.54 -10.19
CA LEU A 86 -17.93 -3.07 -11.48
C LEU A 86 -16.95 -3.29 -12.65
N ASP A 87 -15.72 -3.72 -12.39
CA ASP A 87 -14.69 -3.95 -13.42
C ASP A 87 -14.44 -2.70 -14.30
N VAL A 88 -14.21 -1.56 -13.63
CA VAL A 88 -14.00 -0.25 -14.27
C VAL A 88 -12.62 0.32 -13.96
N GLU A 89 -11.60 -0.52 -13.74
CA GLU A 89 -10.23 -0.07 -13.41
C GLU A 89 -9.69 0.95 -14.43
N GLY A 90 -10.02 0.76 -15.72
CA GLY A 90 -9.62 1.64 -16.81
C GLY A 90 -10.20 3.06 -16.73
N MET A 91 -11.17 3.32 -15.85
CA MET A 91 -11.59 4.70 -15.51
C MET A 91 -10.60 5.42 -14.61
N CYS A 92 -9.58 4.72 -14.14
CA CYS A 92 -8.50 5.22 -13.30
C CYS A 92 -8.97 5.81 -11.97
N GLU A 93 -9.99 5.24 -11.32
CA GLU A 93 -10.54 5.75 -10.05
C GLU A 93 -10.85 4.62 -9.03
N THR A 94 -10.40 3.40 -9.32
CA THR A 94 -10.85 2.17 -8.64
C THR A 94 -9.76 1.61 -7.73
N ALA A 95 -9.96 1.68 -6.41
CA ALA A 95 -9.07 1.05 -5.42
C ALA A 95 -9.76 0.84 -4.06
N GLY A 96 -9.23 -0.05 -3.23
CA GLY A 96 -9.66 -0.20 -1.83
C GLY A 96 -9.67 1.14 -1.06
N LEU A 97 -8.60 1.91 -1.23
CA LEU A 97 -8.44 3.28 -0.78
C LEU A 97 -7.82 4.10 -1.92
N LYS A 98 -8.49 5.16 -2.37
CA LYS A 98 -7.95 6.11 -3.35
C LYS A 98 -7.95 7.53 -2.81
N ILE A 99 -6.78 8.14 -2.64
CA ILE A 99 -6.65 9.49 -2.08
C ILE A 99 -5.77 10.36 -2.97
N HIS A 100 -6.18 11.63 -3.08
CA HIS A 100 -5.49 12.66 -3.84
C HIS A 100 -4.97 13.77 -2.94
N GLY A 101 -3.77 14.27 -3.21
CA GLY A 101 -3.17 15.41 -2.49
C GLY A 101 -3.00 15.17 -0.99
N ALA A 102 -2.78 13.91 -0.58
CA ALA A 102 -2.61 13.52 0.81
C ALA A 102 -1.31 14.06 1.38
N LYS A 103 -1.36 14.59 2.60
CA LYS A 103 -0.15 14.98 3.34
C LYS A 103 -0.14 14.33 4.72
N ARG A 104 0.96 13.65 5.06
CA ARG A 104 1.14 13.04 6.39
C ARG A 104 0.02 12.05 6.76
N VAL A 105 -0.46 11.29 5.78
CA VAL A 105 -1.48 10.25 5.99
C VAL A 105 -0.76 8.95 6.37
N LEU A 106 -1.25 8.31 7.44
CA LEU A 106 -0.73 7.02 7.93
C LEU A 106 -1.76 5.93 7.67
N ILE A 107 -1.37 4.94 6.86
CA ILE A 107 -2.19 3.77 6.52
C ILE A 107 -1.52 2.56 7.14
N ARG A 108 -2.02 2.08 8.28
CA ARG A 108 -1.35 1.02 9.03
C ARG A 108 -2.21 -0.13 9.51
N ASN A 109 -1.65 -1.33 9.55
CA ASN A 109 -2.30 -2.50 10.16
C ASN A 109 -3.69 -2.82 9.58
N ASN A 110 -3.96 -2.45 8.33
CA ASN A 110 -5.19 -2.80 7.62
C ASN A 110 -5.03 -4.13 6.87
N VAL A 111 -6.16 -4.76 6.53
CA VAL A 111 -6.21 -5.90 5.62
C VAL A 111 -6.95 -5.49 4.37
N PHE A 112 -6.25 -5.51 3.24
CA PHE A 112 -6.82 -5.36 1.91
C PHE A 112 -6.88 -6.73 1.25
N ARG A 113 -8.07 -7.19 0.83
CA ARG A 113 -8.18 -8.50 0.19
C ARG A 113 -9.27 -8.65 -0.86
N HIS A 114 -9.10 -9.65 -1.73
CA HIS A 114 -10.10 -10.03 -2.73
C HIS A 114 -10.53 -8.84 -3.59
N HIS A 115 -9.58 -8.05 -4.09
CA HIS A 115 -9.87 -6.97 -5.03
C HIS A 115 -9.69 -7.49 -6.45
N THR A 116 -10.65 -7.17 -7.31
CA THR A 116 -10.63 -7.56 -8.73
C THR A 116 -10.80 -6.30 -9.55
N ALA A 117 -9.91 -6.10 -10.53
CA ALA A 117 -9.86 -4.87 -11.33
C ALA A 117 -9.76 -3.60 -10.45
N ALA A 118 -8.98 -3.70 -9.37
CA ALA A 118 -8.78 -2.60 -8.44
C ALA A 118 -7.46 -2.77 -7.66
N GLY A 119 -6.71 -1.68 -7.53
CA GLY A 119 -5.63 -1.60 -6.55
C GLY A 119 -6.18 -1.64 -5.11
N SER A 120 -5.30 -1.73 -4.13
CA SER A 120 -5.66 -1.67 -2.71
C SER A 120 -5.48 -0.27 -2.14
N VAL A 121 -4.31 0.32 -2.33
CA VAL A 121 -4.03 1.70 -1.94
C VAL A 121 -3.52 2.45 -3.17
N TRP A 122 -4.24 3.51 -3.54
CA TRP A 122 -3.87 4.39 -4.63
C TRP A 122 -3.72 5.82 -4.12
N LEU A 123 -2.49 6.32 -4.10
CA LEU A 123 -2.19 7.72 -3.82
C LEU A 123 -1.89 8.43 -5.16
N ASP A 124 -2.87 9.16 -5.66
CA ASP A 124 -2.86 9.89 -6.93
C ASP A 124 -3.46 11.24 -6.68
N TYR A 125 -2.78 12.37 -6.73
CA TYR A 125 -1.39 12.67 -7.04
C TYR A 125 -0.92 13.74 -6.04
N LEU A 126 0.34 14.21 -6.12
CA LEU A 126 0.92 15.20 -5.18
C LEU A 126 0.85 14.79 -3.70
N ASN A 127 0.93 13.48 -3.44
CA ASN A 127 0.97 12.98 -2.06
C ASN A 127 2.37 13.18 -1.47
N GLU A 128 2.42 13.57 -0.20
CA GLU A 128 3.64 13.97 0.49
C GLU A 128 3.68 13.37 1.89
N ASN A 129 4.80 12.73 2.22
CA ASN A 129 5.08 12.18 3.55
C ASN A 129 3.98 11.23 4.05
N CYS A 130 3.38 10.46 3.14
CA CYS A 130 2.45 9.39 3.49
C CYS A 130 3.21 8.09 3.74
N ARG A 131 2.71 7.29 4.69
CA ARG A 131 3.31 6.01 5.07
C ARG A 131 2.26 4.89 5.03
N ILE A 132 2.60 3.81 4.33
CA ILE A 132 1.80 2.59 4.22
C ILE A 132 2.58 1.48 4.92
N THR A 133 2.15 1.06 6.11
CA THR A 133 2.95 0.16 6.94
C THR A 133 2.19 -0.90 7.73
N GLY A 134 2.76 -2.10 7.90
CA GLY A 134 2.14 -3.16 8.70
C GLY A 134 0.84 -3.74 8.10
N ASN A 135 0.52 -3.43 6.84
CA ASN A 135 -0.71 -3.89 6.20
C ASN A 135 -0.52 -5.29 5.58
N LEU A 136 -1.62 -6.03 5.47
CA LEU A 136 -1.73 -7.24 4.66
C LEU A 136 -2.44 -6.91 3.35
N PHE A 137 -1.85 -7.28 2.23
CA PHE A 137 -2.47 -7.25 0.90
C PHE A 137 -2.58 -8.69 0.39
N HIS A 138 -3.80 -9.17 0.16
CA HIS A 138 -4.02 -10.57 -0.20
C HIS A 138 -5.02 -10.80 -1.33
N SER A 139 -4.64 -11.54 -2.37
CA SER A 139 -5.54 -11.86 -3.49
C SER A 139 -6.06 -10.58 -4.16
N ILE A 140 -5.12 -9.86 -4.76
CA ILE A 140 -5.38 -8.59 -5.46
C ILE A 140 -5.05 -8.79 -6.94
N SER A 141 -5.99 -8.44 -7.82
CA SER A 141 -5.78 -8.43 -9.27
C SER A 141 -6.00 -7.02 -9.83
N THR A 142 -4.94 -6.46 -10.42
CA THR A 142 -4.88 -5.05 -10.84
C THR A 142 -3.89 -4.85 -11.98
N SER A 143 -4.22 -3.92 -12.89
CA SER A 143 -3.32 -3.51 -13.97
C SER A 143 -2.29 -2.46 -13.55
N LEU A 144 -2.52 -1.74 -12.44
CA LEU A 144 -1.69 -0.61 -11.97
C LEU A 144 -0.73 -0.99 -10.83
N GLY A 145 -1.28 -1.56 -9.77
CA GLY A 145 -0.53 -2.09 -8.63
C GLY A 145 -1.38 -2.17 -7.36
N ALA A 146 -1.10 -3.14 -6.48
CA ALA A 146 -1.82 -3.28 -5.22
C ALA A 146 -1.61 -2.04 -4.34
N VAL A 147 -0.37 -1.55 -4.25
CA VAL A 147 -0.07 -0.19 -3.82
C VAL A 147 0.41 0.59 -5.04
N TYR A 148 -0.31 1.65 -5.41
CA TYR A 148 0.04 2.52 -6.53
C TYR A 148 0.21 3.97 -6.09
N LEU A 149 1.41 4.52 -6.27
CA LEU A 149 1.71 5.93 -6.07
C LEU A 149 1.96 6.57 -7.43
N GLU A 150 1.04 7.46 -7.82
CA GLU A 150 1.05 8.13 -9.10
C GLU A 150 1.42 9.60 -8.93
N ALA A 151 2.27 10.09 -9.81
CA ALA A 151 2.53 11.52 -9.98
C ALA A 151 2.87 12.29 -8.67
N CYS A 152 3.64 11.67 -7.77
CA CYS A 152 4.01 12.26 -6.48
C CYS A 152 5.45 12.79 -6.53
N ARG A 153 5.62 14.11 -6.42
CA ARG A 153 6.96 14.73 -6.44
C ARG A 153 7.73 14.64 -5.12
N GLN A 154 7.05 14.23 -4.05
CA GLN A 154 7.60 14.24 -2.70
C GLN A 154 7.66 12.83 -2.15
N ALA A 155 8.58 12.61 -1.21
CA ALA A 155 8.83 11.31 -0.62
C ALA A 155 7.57 10.73 0.03
N ASN A 156 7.39 9.42 -0.17
CA ASN A 156 6.38 8.59 0.47
C ASN A 156 7.00 7.22 0.74
N LEU A 157 6.46 6.49 1.71
CA LEU A 157 7.08 5.29 2.24
C LEU A 157 6.10 4.11 2.26
N VAL A 158 6.55 2.97 1.74
CA VAL A 158 5.86 1.68 1.82
C VAL A 158 6.78 0.72 2.59
N ASP A 159 6.42 0.37 3.81
CA ASP A 159 7.32 -0.42 4.67
C ASP A 159 6.66 -1.42 5.61
N HIS A 160 7.32 -2.55 5.90
CA HIS A 160 6.81 -3.56 6.83
C HIS A 160 5.42 -4.13 6.45
N ASN A 161 5.06 -4.14 5.18
CA ASN A 161 3.82 -4.76 4.70
C ASN A 161 4.07 -6.20 4.24
N LEU A 162 3.01 -7.00 4.20
CA LEU A 162 3.01 -8.33 3.59
C LEU A 162 2.08 -8.35 2.38
N PHE A 163 2.66 -8.63 1.22
CA PHE A 163 1.95 -8.85 -0.03
C PHE A 163 1.90 -10.35 -0.31
N LEU A 164 0.70 -10.90 -0.50
CA LEU A 164 0.47 -12.32 -0.71
C LEU A 164 -0.49 -12.55 -1.88
N ASN A 165 -0.05 -13.29 -2.91
CA ASN A 165 -0.88 -13.62 -4.07
C ASN A 165 -1.38 -12.34 -4.77
N ILE A 166 -0.45 -11.62 -5.40
CA ILE A 166 -0.75 -10.40 -6.15
C ILE A 166 -0.59 -10.67 -7.65
N GLU A 167 -1.66 -10.47 -8.40
CA GLU A 167 -1.67 -10.45 -9.86
C GLU A 167 -1.51 -9.01 -10.34
N GLY A 168 -0.39 -8.72 -10.99
CA GLY A 168 0.08 -7.36 -11.28
C GLY A 168 1.20 -6.93 -10.33
N PHE A 169 1.56 -5.65 -10.36
CA PHE A 169 2.61 -5.14 -9.47
C PHE A 169 2.13 -5.08 -8.02
N ALA A 170 2.90 -5.60 -7.06
CA ALA A 170 2.55 -5.46 -5.64
C ALA A 170 2.74 -4.01 -5.17
N VAL A 171 3.89 -3.40 -5.49
CA VAL A 171 4.15 -1.98 -5.27
C VAL A 171 4.54 -1.31 -6.58
N SER A 172 3.85 -0.23 -6.93
CA SER A 172 4.08 0.56 -8.13
C SER A 172 4.20 2.02 -7.73
N MET A 173 5.39 2.60 -7.80
CA MET A 173 5.68 3.99 -7.45
C MET A 173 6.30 4.68 -8.66
N ASN A 174 5.45 5.05 -9.62
CA ASN A 174 5.84 5.57 -10.93
C ASN A 174 4.68 6.37 -11.55
N ASP A 175 4.95 7.20 -12.56
CA ASP A 175 3.91 8.06 -13.17
C ASP A 175 3.18 7.36 -14.34
N ARG A 176 3.73 6.27 -14.90
CA ARG A 176 3.30 5.60 -16.16
C ARG A 176 3.07 6.52 -17.37
N GLN A 177 3.22 7.82 -17.22
CA GLN A 177 2.97 8.89 -18.18
C GLN A 177 4.22 9.78 -18.25
N PRO A 178 5.28 9.31 -18.94
CA PRO A 178 6.50 10.09 -19.03
C PRO A 178 6.26 11.46 -19.66
N GLY A 179 6.93 12.49 -19.12
CA GLY A 179 6.77 13.86 -19.59
C GLY A 179 5.49 14.56 -19.11
N ARG A 180 4.69 13.94 -18.22
CA ARG A 180 3.53 14.59 -17.60
C ARG A 180 3.97 15.84 -16.84
N GLN A 181 3.18 16.90 -17.01
CA GLN A 181 3.37 18.17 -16.34
C GLN A 181 2.10 18.57 -15.57
N VAL A 182 2.28 19.13 -14.38
CA VAL A 182 1.19 19.74 -13.59
C VAL A 182 1.61 21.16 -13.26
N GLY A 183 0.77 22.12 -13.68
CA GLY A 183 1.05 23.55 -13.54
C GLY A 183 2.26 24.03 -14.34
N GLY A 184 2.61 23.35 -15.43
CA GLY A 184 3.78 23.67 -16.27
C GLY A 184 5.12 23.13 -15.73
N SER A 185 5.12 22.43 -14.60
CA SER A 185 6.32 21.76 -14.08
C SER A 185 6.25 20.26 -14.34
N PRO A 186 7.37 19.61 -14.73
CA PRO A 186 7.47 18.16 -14.79
C PRO A 186 7.07 17.51 -13.48
N ILE A 187 6.41 16.36 -13.56
CA ILE A 187 6.21 15.49 -12.41
C ILE A 187 7.36 14.50 -12.40
N GLU A 188 8.39 14.82 -11.63
CA GLU A 188 9.49 13.89 -11.36
C GLU A 188 9.26 13.30 -9.97
N PRO A 189 9.01 11.99 -9.85
CA PRO A 189 8.93 11.33 -8.56
C PRO A 189 10.24 11.48 -7.81
N GLN A 190 10.23 11.81 -6.52
CA GLN A 190 11.46 11.96 -5.73
C GLN A 190 11.30 11.33 -4.36
N GLY A 191 12.37 10.67 -3.88
CA GLY A 191 12.45 10.22 -2.49
C GLY A 191 11.49 9.08 -2.11
N HIS A 192 10.89 8.38 -3.07
CA HIS A 192 9.99 7.27 -2.80
C HIS A 192 10.76 6.05 -2.27
N ARG A 193 10.25 5.42 -1.20
CA ARG A 193 10.96 4.31 -0.56
C ARG A 193 10.08 3.08 -0.36
N VAL A 194 10.60 1.91 -0.73
CA VAL A 194 9.98 0.59 -0.52
C VAL A 194 10.90 -0.25 0.36
N LEU A 195 10.64 -0.26 1.67
CA LEU A 195 11.59 -0.79 2.65
C LEU A 195 11.02 -1.93 3.48
N ASN A 196 11.79 -2.99 3.74
CA ASN A 196 11.39 -4.00 4.72
C ASN A 196 10.00 -4.63 4.48
N ASN A 197 9.57 -4.85 3.24
CA ASN A 197 8.31 -5.53 2.93
C ASN A 197 8.54 -7.02 2.64
N VAL A 198 7.49 -7.83 2.71
CA VAL A 198 7.49 -9.24 2.31
C VAL A 198 6.62 -9.40 1.08
N PHE A 199 7.16 -10.04 0.05
CA PHE A 199 6.50 -10.35 -1.22
C PHE A 199 6.44 -11.86 -1.40
N ALA A 200 5.32 -12.45 -0.96
CA ALA A 200 5.01 -13.87 -1.08
C ALA A 200 4.07 -14.10 -2.27
N ASP A 201 4.36 -15.07 -3.15
CA ASP A 201 3.51 -15.35 -4.30
C ASP A 201 3.22 -14.09 -5.17
N CYS A 202 4.28 -13.33 -5.48
CA CYS A 202 4.21 -12.08 -6.26
C CYS A 202 5.17 -12.16 -7.46
N ARG A 203 4.65 -12.25 -8.68
CA ARG A 203 5.49 -12.29 -9.90
C ARG A 203 6.06 -10.94 -10.30
N GLN A 204 5.41 -9.85 -9.89
CA GLN A 204 5.82 -8.49 -10.17
C GLN A 204 5.90 -7.70 -8.85
N PRO A 205 7.00 -7.79 -8.08
CA PRO A 205 7.02 -7.24 -6.74
C PRO A 205 7.00 -5.71 -6.74
N ILE A 206 7.88 -5.08 -7.50
CA ILE A 206 8.11 -3.63 -7.42
C ILE A 206 8.29 -3.04 -8.82
N PHE A 207 7.59 -1.93 -9.08
CA PHE A 207 7.85 -1.01 -10.19
C PHE A 207 8.18 0.37 -9.64
N LEU A 208 9.46 0.76 -9.70
CA LEU A 208 9.95 2.01 -9.13
C LEU A 208 10.38 3.02 -10.23
N ALA A 209 9.93 4.27 -10.08
CA ALA A 209 10.57 5.40 -10.74
C ALA A 209 11.88 5.74 -10.02
N LYS A 210 12.98 5.17 -10.50
CA LYS A 210 14.31 5.40 -9.91
C LYS A 210 14.77 6.83 -10.16
N SER A 211 14.73 7.63 -9.11
CA SER A 211 15.10 9.04 -9.11
C SER A 211 15.97 9.36 -7.89
N GLU A 212 16.37 10.63 -7.75
CA GLU A 212 17.13 11.07 -6.59
C GLU A 212 16.38 10.77 -5.27
N GLY A 213 17.10 10.19 -4.31
CA GLY A 213 16.59 9.84 -2.99
C GLY A 213 15.62 8.64 -2.95
N SER A 214 15.20 8.11 -4.10
CA SER A 214 14.37 6.91 -4.18
C SER A 214 15.16 5.66 -3.80
N ALA A 215 14.53 4.74 -3.06
CA ALA A 215 15.20 3.53 -2.57
C ALA A 215 14.23 2.35 -2.50
N SER A 216 14.76 1.15 -2.70
CA SER A 216 14.09 -0.11 -2.37
C SER A 216 15.12 -0.96 -1.67
N ASP A 217 14.88 -1.40 -0.43
CA ASP A 217 15.88 -2.19 0.31
C ASP A 217 15.34 -2.87 1.58
N GLY A 218 16.03 -3.91 2.05
CA GLY A 218 15.64 -4.72 3.21
C GLY A 218 14.37 -5.56 3.00
N ASN A 219 13.90 -5.72 1.77
CA ASN A 219 12.71 -6.50 1.44
C ASN A 219 13.01 -8.02 1.43
N LEU A 220 11.96 -8.83 1.56
CA LEU A 220 12.01 -10.29 1.44
C LEU A 220 11.16 -10.74 0.26
N PHE A 221 11.77 -11.48 -0.66
CA PHE A 221 11.12 -11.96 -1.88
C PHE A 221 11.01 -13.48 -1.89
N ASP A 222 9.89 -13.99 -2.40
CA ASP A 222 9.69 -15.43 -2.59
C ASP A 222 10.53 -15.98 -3.76
N ALA A 223 11.53 -16.80 -3.43
CA ALA A 223 12.38 -17.48 -4.40
C ALA A 223 11.64 -18.60 -5.16
N GLY A 224 10.53 -19.12 -4.61
CA GLY A 224 9.73 -20.17 -5.23
C GLY A 224 9.03 -19.72 -6.51
N GLN A 225 8.84 -18.42 -6.68
CA GLN A 225 8.11 -17.84 -7.81
C GLN A 225 8.90 -17.71 -9.10
N GLY A 226 10.20 -18.08 -9.11
CA GLY A 226 11.07 -18.20 -10.30
C GLY A 226 10.79 -17.21 -11.44
N ASN A 227 11.68 -16.23 -11.64
CA ASN A 227 11.54 -15.14 -12.63
C ASN A 227 10.59 -14.01 -12.21
N ALA A 228 10.68 -13.53 -10.96
CA ALA A 228 10.09 -12.25 -10.60
C ALA A 228 10.60 -11.14 -11.55
N VAL A 229 9.69 -10.30 -12.02
CA VAL A 229 9.96 -9.22 -12.97
C VAL A 229 9.75 -7.89 -12.26
N PHE A 230 10.84 -7.14 -12.09
CA PHE A 230 10.81 -5.80 -11.53
C PHE A 230 10.56 -4.78 -12.64
N GLY A 231 10.11 -3.59 -12.28
CA GLY A 231 9.94 -2.47 -13.21
C GLY A 231 10.78 -1.27 -12.81
N ILE A 232 11.41 -0.63 -13.78
CA ILE A 232 12.14 0.63 -13.59
C ILE A 232 11.68 1.64 -14.63
N GLN A 233 11.22 2.81 -14.19
CA GLN A 233 10.77 3.86 -15.12
C GLN A 233 11.93 4.69 -15.65
N TYR A 234 12.92 4.99 -14.80
CA TYR A 234 14.02 5.89 -15.12
C TYR A 234 15.39 5.24 -14.92
N PRO A 235 16.35 5.45 -15.83
CA PRO A 235 16.22 6.22 -17.08
C PRO A 235 15.27 5.55 -18.08
N GLU A 236 14.71 6.35 -19.00
CA GLU A 236 13.84 5.83 -20.07
C GLU A 236 14.64 5.14 -21.20
N PRO A 237 14.03 4.20 -21.95
CA PRO A 237 12.68 3.66 -21.77
C PRO A 237 12.55 2.77 -20.53
N ASN A 238 11.32 2.51 -20.08
CA ASN A 238 11.07 1.59 -18.96
C ASN A 238 11.76 0.24 -19.20
N THR A 239 12.39 -0.29 -18.15
CA THR A 239 13.06 -1.60 -18.19
C THR A 239 12.43 -2.57 -17.21
N THR A 240 12.63 -3.87 -17.47
CA THR A 240 12.08 -4.95 -16.65
C THR A 240 13.18 -5.91 -16.16
N PRO A 241 14.08 -5.43 -15.26
CA PRO A 241 15.22 -6.23 -14.83
C PRO A 241 14.78 -7.43 -13.99
N HIS A 242 15.54 -8.52 -14.11
CA HIS A 242 15.45 -9.63 -13.16
C HIS A 242 16.14 -9.27 -11.83
N TYR A 243 15.84 -10.02 -10.77
CA TYR A 243 16.34 -9.75 -9.41
C TYR A 243 17.86 -9.52 -9.32
N ALA A 244 18.66 -10.34 -10.01
CA ALA A 244 20.12 -10.21 -9.99
C ALA A 244 20.62 -8.88 -10.58
N GLU A 245 19.95 -8.37 -11.61
CA GLU A 245 20.29 -7.11 -12.28
C GLU A 245 19.75 -5.92 -11.47
N TRP A 246 18.56 -6.07 -10.90
CA TRP A 246 17.98 -5.15 -9.92
C TRP A 246 18.92 -4.89 -8.73
N GLN A 247 19.53 -5.94 -8.18
CA GLN A 247 20.50 -5.82 -7.10
C GLN A 247 21.86 -5.29 -7.55
N LYS A 248 22.53 -5.99 -8.47
CA LYS A 248 23.93 -5.73 -8.77
C LYS A 248 24.14 -4.50 -9.65
N THR A 249 23.25 -4.25 -10.60
CA THR A 249 23.43 -3.20 -11.61
C THR A 249 22.80 -1.89 -11.15
N LEU A 250 21.63 -1.95 -10.52
CA LEU A 250 20.90 -0.74 -10.11
C LEU A 250 21.18 -0.32 -8.66
N GLY A 251 21.80 -1.19 -7.86
CA GLY A 251 22.11 -0.94 -6.45
C GLY A 251 20.87 -0.86 -5.55
N LEU A 252 19.75 -1.44 -5.99
CA LEU A 252 18.51 -1.53 -5.21
C LEU A 252 18.49 -2.87 -4.48
N ASP A 253 17.87 -2.93 -3.31
CA ASP A 253 17.67 -4.16 -2.55
C ASP A 253 18.98 -4.87 -2.18
N ALA A 254 20.03 -4.09 -1.88
CA ALA A 254 21.36 -4.60 -1.52
C ALA A 254 21.37 -5.46 -0.24
N HIS A 255 20.46 -5.19 0.70
CA HIS A 255 20.28 -5.92 1.96
C HIS A 255 19.04 -6.82 1.95
N SER A 256 18.37 -6.93 0.81
CA SER A 256 17.20 -7.77 0.63
C SER A 256 17.57 -9.22 0.35
N SER A 257 16.66 -10.13 0.68
CA SER A 257 16.86 -11.57 0.50
C SER A 257 15.75 -12.17 -0.36
N ALA A 258 16.11 -13.16 -1.17
CA ALA A 258 15.16 -14.03 -1.86
C ALA A 258 15.25 -15.42 -1.23
N VAL A 259 14.15 -15.91 -0.64
CA VAL A 259 14.11 -17.18 0.09
C VAL A 259 12.87 -17.97 -0.29
N LEU A 260 12.93 -19.29 -0.15
CA LEU A 260 11.72 -20.11 -0.20
C LEU A 260 10.84 -19.75 1.01
N MET A 261 9.56 -19.50 0.75
CA MET A 261 8.59 -19.19 1.79
C MET A 261 7.25 -19.85 1.50
N GLU A 262 6.50 -20.08 2.56
CA GLU A 262 5.14 -20.62 2.54
C GLU A 262 4.24 -19.68 3.33
N ALA A 263 3.16 -19.24 2.70
CA ALA A 263 2.21 -18.31 3.30
C ALA A 263 0.79 -18.80 3.00
N SER A 264 -0.03 -18.92 4.04
CA SER A 264 -1.44 -19.28 3.92
C SER A 264 -2.28 -18.39 4.82
N PHE A 265 -3.26 -17.72 4.23
CA PHE A 265 -4.18 -16.83 4.95
C PHE A 265 -5.56 -17.46 5.00
N ASP A 266 -6.10 -17.62 6.20
CA ASP A 266 -7.47 -18.05 6.41
C ASP A 266 -8.39 -16.82 6.55
N PRO A 267 -9.24 -16.55 5.55
CA PRO A 267 -10.07 -15.35 5.56
C PRO A 267 -11.20 -15.40 6.59
N ALA A 268 -11.58 -16.58 7.09
CA ALA A 268 -12.62 -16.73 8.10
C ALA A 268 -12.11 -16.42 9.51
N THR A 269 -10.85 -16.78 9.80
CA THR A 269 -10.22 -16.56 11.12
C THR A 269 -9.32 -15.34 11.16
N MET A 270 -9.03 -14.71 10.01
CA MET A 270 -8.08 -13.60 9.87
C MET A 270 -6.66 -13.96 10.32
N MET A 271 -6.30 -15.24 10.21
CA MET A 271 -4.99 -15.74 10.58
C MET A 271 -4.14 -16.04 9.35
N LEU A 272 -2.90 -15.57 9.37
CA LEU A 272 -1.86 -15.93 8.41
C LEU A 272 -0.90 -16.91 9.09
N ARG A 273 -0.65 -18.06 8.48
CA ARG A 273 0.52 -18.90 8.78
C ARG A 273 1.62 -18.59 7.79
N PHE A 274 2.82 -18.30 8.29
CA PHE A 274 3.97 -17.94 7.47
C PHE A 274 5.22 -18.70 7.92
N THR A 275 5.97 -19.24 6.96
CA THR A 275 7.25 -19.92 7.16
C THR A 275 8.22 -19.45 6.08
N CYS A 276 9.50 -19.33 6.38
CA CYS A 276 10.53 -19.08 5.38
C CYS A 276 11.83 -19.77 5.73
N HIS A 277 12.63 -20.09 4.72
CA HIS A 277 13.93 -20.73 4.89
C HIS A 277 15.05 -19.68 4.88
N ALA A 278 15.54 -19.34 6.07
CA ALA A 278 16.71 -18.47 6.33
C ALA A 278 16.52 -16.95 6.10
N ILE A 279 15.82 -16.27 7.02
CA ILE A 279 15.98 -14.82 7.18
C ILE A 279 17.22 -14.55 8.05
N GLN A 280 18.24 -13.91 7.49
CA GLN A 280 19.20 -13.16 8.31
C GLN A 280 18.52 -11.84 8.65
N ALA A 281 18.17 -11.63 9.92
CA ALA A 281 17.44 -10.44 10.35
C ALA A 281 18.30 -9.18 10.17
N THR A 282 18.13 -8.49 9.05
CA THR A 282 18.66 -7.14 8.81
C THR A 282 17.59 -6.30 8.13
N SER A 283 16.59 -5.82 8.88
CA SER A 283 15.83 -4.65 8.43
C SER A 283 16.74 -3.43 8.38
N LEU A 284 16.46 -2.53 7.45
CA LEU A 284 17.04 -1.20 7.50
C LEU A 284 16.31 -0.33 8.51
N ALA A 285 17.06 0.57 9.14
CA ALA A 285 16.48 1.66 9.91
C ALA A 285 15.60 2.51 8.98
N VAL A 286 14.32 2.59 9.31
CA VAL A 286 13.37 3.47 8.63
C VAL A 286 13.33 4.77 9.42
N PRO A 287 13.46 5.96 8.77
CA PRO A 287 13.29 7.23 9.47
C PRO A 287 11.86 7.31 10.02
N GLU A 288 11.71 7.25 11.33
CA GLU A 288 10.39 7.26 11.98
C GLU A 288 9.86 8.65 12.26
N PHE A 289 8.53 8.74 12.30
CA PHE A 289 7.84 9.58 13.27
C PHE A 289 7.61 8.74 14.54
N GLY A 290 8.52 8.86 15.52
CA GLY A 290 8.33 8.31 16.87
C GLY A 290 9.07 7.00 17.17
N GLU A 291 10.12 7.16 17.99
CA GLU A 291 10.96 6.19 18.71
C GLU A 291 11.67 5.08 17.93
N ALA A 292 12.89 5.43 17.46
CA ALA A 292 13.88 4.49 16.97
C ALA A 292 14.14 3.42 18.03
N THR A 293 13.49 2.26 17.90
CA THR A 293 13.82 1.11 18.74
C THR A 293 14.97 0.35 18.11
N ASP A 294 16.15 0.61 18.65
CA ASP A 294 17.40 -0.15 18.46
C ASP A 294 17.20 -1.64 18.16
N ALA A 295 17.89 -2.17 17.14
CA ALA A 295 18.14 -3.58 16.81
C ALA A 295 17.05 -4.42 16.09
N THR A 296 17.35 -4.78 14.84
CA THR A 296 16.78 -5.91 14.08
C THR A 296 15.25 -6.02 14.05
N VAL A 297 14.63 -5.13 13.27
CA VAL A 297 13.30 -5.38 12.72
C VAL A 297 13.46 -6.37 11.55
N CYS A 298 12.37 -6.95 11.11
CA CYS A 298 12.34 -7.97 10.08
C CYS A 298 11.56 -7.42 8.89
N PRO A 299 11.78 -7.93 7.67
CA PRO A 299 10.90 -7.58 6.57
C PRO A 299 9.47 -8.04 6.90
N GLY A 300 8.49 -7.18 6.68
CA GLY A 300 7.07 -7.44 6.89
C GLY A 300 6.56 -7.01 8.27
N PRO A 301 5.30 -7.35 8.59
CA PRO A 301 4.60 -6.91 9.80
C PRO A 301 4.95 -7.74 11.05
N PHE A 302 6.08 -8.45 11.05
CA PHE A 302 6.46 -9.37 12.13
C PHE A 302 7.19 -8.65 13.26
N ASP A 303 6.94 -9.10 14.50
CA ASP A 303 7.71 -8.66 15.65
C ASP A 303 9.09 -9.35 15.74
N ARG A 304 9.91 -8.93 16.70
CA ARG A 304 11.27 -9.47 16.88
C ARG A 304 11.28 -10.94 17.28
N ALA A 305 10.32 -11.40 18.06
CA ALA A 305 10.24 -12.78 18.51
C ALA A 305 9.83 -13.70 17.36
N GLU A 306 8.83 -13.27 16.57
CA GLU A 306 8.40 -13.92 15.34
C GLU A 306 9.56 -14.03 14.35
N CYS A 307 10.35 -12.98 14.18
CA CYS A 307 11.45 -13.04 13.22
C CYS A 307 12.66 -13.86 13.65
N ARG A 308 12.93 -13.96 14.96
CA ARG A 308 13.88 -14.98 15.44
C ARG A 308 13.39 -16.39 15.09
N ARG A 309 12.11 -16.68 15.32
CA ARG A 309 11.50 -17.97 14.99
C ARG A 309 11.55 -18.26 13.49
N LEU A 310 11.29 -17.25 12.64
CA LEU A 310 11.44 -17.37 11.19
C LEU A 310 12.88 -17.63 10.75
N GLY A 311 13.86 -16.98 11.38
CA GLY A 311 15.28 -17.25 11.15
C GLY A 311 15.70 -18.68 11.51
N GLU A 312 15.02 -19.29 12.49
CA GLU A 312 15.17 -20.71 12.88
C GLU A 312 14.36 -21.67 11.99
N GLY A 313 13.66 -21.16 10.97
CA GLY A 313 12.82 -21.96 10.06
C GLY A 313 11.49 -22.41 10.67
N GLN A 314 11.06 -21.80 11.78
CA GLN A 314 9.76 -22.10 12.38
C GLN A 314 8.63 -21.35 11.68
N THR A 315 7.43 -21.93 11.71
CA THR A 315 6.20 -21.24 11.31
C THR A 315 5.76 -20.23 12.38
N VAL A 316 5.42 -19.03 11.95
CA VAL A 316 4.75 -18.00 12.78
C VAL A 316 3.30 -17.85 12.36
N THR A 317 2.50 -17.26 13.24
CA THR A 317 1.09 -16.98 12.98
C THR A 317 0.79 -15.54 13.32
N LEU A 318 0.35 -14.78 12.33
CA LEU A 318 -0.14 -13.42 12.52
C LEU A 318 -1.66 -13.44 12.52
N SER A 319 -2.25 -12.60 13.34
CA SER A 319 -3.68 -12.34 13.32
C SER A 319 -3.93 -10.86 13.14
N TRP A 320 -4.79 -10.50 12.20
CA TRP A 320 -5.40 -9.18 12.20
C TRP A 320 -6.72 -9.24 12.95
N PRO A 321 -7.10 -8.19 13.69
CA PRO A 321 -8.38 -8.18 14.37
C PRO A 321 -9.49 -8.44 13.35
N ALA A 322 -10.25 -9.52 13.56
CA ALA A 322 -11.51 -9.69 12.87
C ALA A 322 -12.39 -8.50 13.26
N PRO A 323 -13.04 -7.83 12.30
CA PRO A 323 -14.01 -6.81 12.63
C PRO A 323 -15.03 -7.41 13.60
N THR A 324 -15.23 -6.78 14.75
CA THR A 324 -16.19 -7.27 15.75
C THR A 324 -17.54 -7.40 15.07
N ALA A 325 -18.11 -8.61 15.06
CA ALA A 325 -19.48 -8.80 14.60
C ALA A 325 -20.37 -7.79 15.34
N ALA A 326 -21.06 -6.94 14.58
CA ALA A 326 -22.00 -5.97 15.15
C ALA A 326 -22.94 -6.71 16.13
N ARG A 327 -22.94 -6.28 17.39
CA ARG A 327 -23.90 -6.73 18.40
C ARG A 327 -25.25 -6.07 18.18
#